data_AF-A0A2C9LRG7-F1
#
_entry.id   AF-A0A2C9LRG7-F1
#
_cell.length_a   1.000
_cell.length_b   1.000
_cell.length_c   1.000
_cell.angle_alpha   90.00
_cell.angle_beta   90.00
_cell.angle_gamma   90.00
#
_symmetry.space_group_name_H-M   'P 1'
#
loop_
_entity.id
_entity.type
_entity.pdbx_description
1 polymer ?
#
loop_
_entity_poly.entity_id
_entity_poly.type
_entity_poly.pdbx_seq_one_letter_code
_entity_poly.pdbx_strand_id
1 'polypeptide(L)'
;EQNGDCIQNLSITDSTLGIPDSQFLTEGEGCSLTFTRESGPPLNAVGFTSGDLVVVSSEDGRYIALTTGFIRNITSSCVEVVVDRDYLHDTSHFENLKFRLDRNDGLSTSGYLYTNMSRLMESSAKMKRLRELVIKKSQPHFELKLSKSLVERVKPIFKLLNKPQRSAILKVLMAKDYVLIKGYPGS
;
A
#
# COMPACT_ATOMS: atom_id res chain seq x y z
N GLU A 1 9.58 -19.04 11.11
CA GLU A 1 10.30 -18.10 11.99
C GLU A 1 11.83 -18.20 11.92
N GLN A 2 12.46 -19.36 12.13
CA GLN A 2 13.94 -19.45 12.17
C GLN A 2 14.66 -19.00 10.90
N ASN A 3 14.00 -19.12 9.74
CA ASN A 3 14.54 -18.68 8.44
C ASN A 3 14.11 -17.25 8.05
N GLY A 4 13.24 -16.57 8.82
CA GLY A 4 12.72 -15.24 8.47
C GLY A 4 11.59 -15.22 7.43
N ASP A 5 11.05 -16.38 7.03
CA ASP A 5 10.07 -16.45 5.93
C ASP A 5 8.62 -16.67 6.39
N CYS A 6 8.36 -16.75 7.70
CA CYS A 6 7.03 -17.03 8.23
C CYS A 6 6.87 -16.48 9.64
N ILE A 7 5.70 -15.89 9.94
CA ILE A 7 5.24 -15.42 11.26
C ILE A 7 4.08 -16.29 11.72
N GLN A 8 4.09 -16.72 12.98
CA GLN A 8 3.07 -17.61 13.57
C GLN A 8 2.48 -17.01 14.85
N ASN A 9 1.47 -17.69 15.41
CA ASN A 9 0.74 -17.35 16.62
C ASN A 9 0.05 -15.98 16.55
N LEU A 10 -0.57 -15.68 15.41
CA LEU A 10 -1.26 -14.43 15.17
C LEU A 10 -2.76 -14.55 15.44
N SER A 11 -3.34 -13.57 16.12
CA SER A 11 -4.78 -13.42 16.28
C SER A 11 -5.25 -12.16 15.55
N ILE A 12 -6.37 -12.24 14.83
CA ILE A 12 -7.00 -11.04 14.26
C ILE A 12 -7.63 -10.24 15.42
N THR A 13 -7.25 -8.98 15.55
CA THR A 13 -7.79 -8.08 16.60
C THR A 13 -8.67 -6.99 16.07
N ASP A 14 -8.46 -6.59 14.82
CA ASP A 14 -9.21 -5.51 14.18
C ASP A 14 -9.25 -5.73 12.67
N SER A 15 -10.24 -5.15 12.02
CA SER A 15 -10.30 -5.08 10.57
C SER A 15 -10.96 -3.79 10.12
N THR A 16 -10.46 -3.21 9.03
CA THR A 16 -11.00 -1.97 8.47
C THR A 16 -11.40 -2.20 7.02
N LEU A 17 -12.66 -1.90 6.70
CA LEU A 17 -13.17 -1.97 5.34
C LEU A 17 -12.69 -0.77 4.54
N GLY A 18 -12.32 -1.01 3.29
CA GLY A 18 -11.77 0.02 2.41
C GLY A 18 -10.28 0.21 2.64
N ILE A 19 -9.55 0.18 1.54
CA ILE A 19 -8.09 0.34 1.55
C ILE A 19 -7.78 1.82 1.32
N PRO A 20 -6.80 2.43 2.00
CA PRO A 20 -6.40 3.80 1.71
C PRO A 20 -6.03 3.96 0.23
N ASP A 21 -6.43 5.08 -0.39
CA ASP A 21 -6.24 5.43 -1.80
C ASP A 21 -4.81 5.19 -2.37
N SER A 22 -3.80 5.06 -1.50
CA SER A 22 -2.40 4.80 -1.86
C SER A 22 -2.13 3.38 -2.36
N GLN A 23 -3.02 2.41 -2.14
CA GLN A 23 -2.87 1.08 -2.70
C GLN A 23 -3.79 0.93 -3.90
N PHE A 24 -3.21 1.15 -5.08
CA PHE A 24 -3.86 1.05 -6.39
C PHE A 24 -4.47 -0.33 -6.73
N LEU A 25 -4.44 -1.28 -5.79
CA LEU A 25 -4.67 -2.68 -6.08
C LEU A 25 -6.13 -3.13 -5.93
N THR A 26 -7.04 -2.32 -5.39
CA THR A 26 -8.37 -2.83 -5.06
C THR A 26 -9.54 -1.90 -5.37
N GLU A 27 -9.32 -0.75 -6.02
CA GLU A 27 -10.39 0.19 -6.39
C GLU A 27 -11.36 0.60 -5.25
N GLY A 28 -10.91 0.51 -4.00
CA GLY A 28 -11.74 0.79 -2.82
C GLY A 28 -12.51 -0.42 -2.27
N GLU A 29 -12.44 -1.56 -2.95
CA GLU A 29 -12.79 -2.88 -2.43
C GLU A 29 -11.59 -3.43 -1.63
N GLY A 30 -11.79 -4.49 -0.86
CA GLY A 30 -10.81 -5.06 0.06
C GLY A 30 -10.81 -4.45 1.46
N CYS A 31 -10.18 -5.16 2.39
CA CYS A 31 -10.07 -4.76 3.79
C CYS A 31 -8.63 -4.86 4.29
N SER A 32 -8.34 -4.16 5.37
CA SER A 32 -7.11 -4.33 6.12
C SER A 32 -7.37 -5.19 7.34
N LEU A 33 -6.58 -6.25 7.52
CA LEU A 33 -6.63 -7.13 8.68
C LEU A 33 -5.46 -6.82 9.60
N THR A 34 -5.78 -6.56 10.87
CA THR A 34 -4.79 -6.31 11.91
C THR A 34 -4.60 -7.57 12.74
N PHE A 35 -3.38 -8.09 12.70
CA PHE A 35 -2.98 -9.25 13.47
C PHE A 35 -2.08 -8.84 14.62
N THR A 36 -2.26 -9.45 15.80
CA THR A 36 -1.36 -9.28 16.93
C THR A 36 -0.83 -10.61 17.41
N ARG A 37 0.32 -10.55 18.08
CA ARG A 37 0.96 -11.70 18.72
C ARG A 37 1.00 -11.51 20.23
N GLU A 38 0.38 -12.44 20.95
CA GLU A 38 0.37 -12.43 22.43
C GLU A 38 1.69 -12.95 23.01
N SER A 39 2.32 -13.93 22.36
CA SER A 39 3.57 -14.54 22.84
C SER A 39 4.51 -14.95 21.71
N GLY A 40 5.79 -14.61 21.87
CA GLY A 40 6.89 -14.98 20.97
C GLY A 40 7.83 -13.81 20.67
N PRO A 41 8.82 -14.00 19.77
CA PRO A 41 9.72 -12.94 19.37
C PRO A 41 8.99 -11.78 18.69
N PRO A 42 9.56 -10.56 18.75
CA PRO A 42 8.93 -9.39 18.16
C PRO A 42 8.78 -9.56 16.64
N LEU A 43 7.61 -9.20 16.11
CA LEU A 43 7.24 -9.48 14.71
C LEU A 43 8.19 -8.82 13.70
N ASN A 44 8.65 -7.62 14.00
CA ASN A 44 9.61 -6.87 13.19
C ASN A 44 11.03 -7.48 13.13
N ALA A 45 11.32 -8.52 13.90
CA ALA A 45 12.61 -9.24 13.83
C ALA A 45 12.63 -10.36 12.79
N VAL A 46 11.47 -10.74 12.24
CA VAL A 46 11.31 -11.92 11.37
C VAL A 46 11.55 -11.59 9.88
N GLY A 47 12.29 -10.52 9.57
CA GLY A 47 12.71 -10.21 8.18
C GLY A 47 11.62 -9.69 7.24
N PHE A 48 10.38 -9.50 7.73
CA PHE A 48 9.29 -8.91 6.97
C PHE A 48 9.32 -7.37 7.00
N THR A 49 8.96 -6.75 5.89
CA THR A 49 8.87 -5.30 5.72
C THR A 49 7.57 -4.87 5.05
N SER A 50 7.24 -3.58 5.14
CA SER A 50 6.09 -3.01 4.43
C SER A 50 6.25 -3.22 2.92
N GLY A 51 5.22 -3.75 2.28
CA GLY A 51 5.19 -4.12 0.86
C GLY A 51 5.45 -5.60 0.58
N ASP A 52 5.86 -6.39 1.57
CA ASP A 52 6.05 -7.83 1.37
C ASP A 52 4.71 -8.52 1.11
N LEU A 53 4.73 -9.43 0.15
CA LEU A 53 3.60 -10.28 -0.17
C LEU A 53 3.54 -11.49 0.77
N VAL A 54 2.38 -11.70 1.37
CA VAL A 54 2.15 -12.80 2.30
C VAL A 54 0.91 -13.61 1.93
N VAL A 55 0.95 -14.89 2.29
CA VAL A 55 -0.23 -15.76 2.31
C VAL A 55 -0.71 -15.88 3.75
N VAL A 56 -2.00 -15.65 3.98
CA VAL A 56 -2.65 -15.84 5.28
C VAL A 56 -3.24 -17.24 5.33
N SER A 57 -2.89 -18.01 6.37
CA SER A 57 -3.46 -19.34 6.63
C SER A 57 -3.77 -19.52 8.11
N SER A 58 -4.74 -20.35 8.46
CA SER A 58 -4.94 -20.79 9.85
C SER A 58 -3.95 -21.88 10.22
N GLU A 59 -3.49 -21.87 11.46
CA GLU A 59 -2.50 -22.84 11.97
C GLU A 59 -3.09 -24.22 12.21
N ASP A 60 -4.39 -24.28 12.51
CA ASP A 60 -5.13 -25.52 12.68
C ASP A 60 -5.46 -26.23 11.36
N GLY A 61 -5.09 -25.64 10.22
CA GLY A 61 -5.27 -26.21 8.89
C GLY A 61 -6.70 -26.12 8.34
N ARG A 62 -7.66 -25.52 9.06
CA ARG A 62 -9.03 -25.30 8.55
C ARG A 62 -9.06 -24.38 7.33
N TYR A 63 -8.16 -23.39 7.29
CA TYR A 63 -8.08 -22.39 6.23
C TYR A 63 -6.65 -22.30 5.70
N ILE A 64 -6.35 -23.12 4.70
CA ILE A 64 -5.05 -23.07 4.01
C ILE A 64 -5.14 -22.09 2.85
N ALA A 65 -4.20 -21.15 2.77
CA ALA A 65 -4.16 -20.10 1.75
C ALA A 65 -5.49 -19.33 1.63
N LEU A 66 -6.03 -18.91 2.79
CA LEU A 66 -7.29 -18.19 2.90
C LEU A 66 -7.31 -16.97 1.97
N THR A 67 -6.21 -16.20 1.97
CA THR A 67 -6.01 -15.08 1.07
C THR A 67 -4.53 -14.74 0.91
N THR A 68 -4.22 -13.93 -0.09
CA THR A 68 -2.94 -13.26 -0.24
C THR A 68 -3.11 -11.77 0.04
N GLY A 69 -2.08 -11.14 0.59
CA GLY A 69 -2.12 -9.72 0.90
C GLY A 69 -0.74 -9.11 1.01
N PHE A 70 -0.70 -7.78 1.12
CA PHE A 70 0.54 -7.03 1.30
C PHE A 70 0.64 -6.52 2.73
N ILE A 71 1.82 -6.65 3.33
CA ILE A 71 2.07 -6.03 4.63
C ILE A 71 2.04 -4.52 4.44
N ARG A 72 1.09 -3.84 5.09
CA ARG A 72 1.02 -2.38 5.11
C ARG A 72 1.95 -1.83 6.17
N ASN A 73 1.91 -2.40 7.37
CA ASN A 73 2.73 -1.98 8.48
C ASN A 73 3.09 -3.16 9.37
N ILE A 74 4.27 -3.13 9.98
CA ILE A 74 4.72 -4.14 10.94
C ILE A 74 5.43 -3.45 12.11
N THR A 75 4.98 -3.77 13.31
CA THR A 75 5.57 -3.31 14.57
C THR A 75 6.11 -4.51 15.36
N SER A 76 6.56 -4.33 16.60
CA SER A 76 7.02 -5.46 17.43
C SER A 76 5.90 -6.42 17.82
N SER A 77 4.64 -5.97 17.88
CA SER A 77 3.50 -6.76 18.38
C SER A 77 2.32 -6.86 17.41
N CYS A 78 2.33 -6.07 16.34
CA CYS A 78 1.23 -5.96 15.39
C CYS A 78 1.72 -6.02 13.94
N VAL A 79 0.96 -6.67 13.07
CA VAL A 79 1.15 -6.66 11.62
C VAL A 79 -0.18 -6.39 10.94
N GLU A 80 -0.18 -5.40 10.05
CA GLU A 80 -1.33 -5.00 9.26
C GLU A 80 -1.15 -5.54 7.83
N VAL A 81 -2.12 -6.34 7.37
CA VAL A 81 -2.09 -6.96 6.04
C VAL A 81 -3.31 -6.50 5.26
N VAL A 82 -3.07 -5.95 4.08
CA VAL A 82 -4.13 -5.54 3.18
C VAL A 82 -4.46 -6.64 2.20
N VAL A 83 -5.74 -6.97 2.10
CA VAL A 83 -6.27 -8.08 1.31
C VAL A 83 -7.36 -7.58 0.36
N ASP A 84 -7.51 -8.24 -0.78
CA ASP A 84 -8.42 -7.86 -1.86
C ASP A 84 -9.85 -8.40 -1.69
N ARG A 85 -10.24 -8.76 -0.47
CA ARG A 85 -11.51 -9.46 -0.18
C ARG A 85 -12.29 -8.83 0.96
N ASP A 86 -13.35 -8.12 0.64
CA ASP A 86 -14.20 -7.42 1.63
C ASP A 86 -14.85 -8.35 2.65
N TYR A 87 -15.22 -9.57 2.25
CA TYR A 87 -15.89 -10.51 3.16
C TYR A 87 -15.00 -10.93 4.33
N LEU A 88 -13.67 -10.75 4.25
CA LEU A 88 -12.75 -11.03 5.35
C LEU A 88 -12.83 -9.97 6.47
N HIS A 89 -13.52 -8.85 6.23
CA HIS A 89 -13.83 -7.87 7.26
C HIS A 89 -14.75 -8.44 8.34
N ASP A 90 -15.62 -9.41 8.01
CA ASP A 90 -16.40 -10.12 9.02
C ASP A 90 -15.50 -11.13 9.74
N THR A 91 -14.96 -10.70 10.88
CA THR A 91 -14.01 -11.49 11.68
C THR A 91 -14.67 -12.47 12.65
N SER A 92 -16.01 -12.52 12.71
CA SER A 92 -16.75 -13.40 13.64
C SER A 92 -16.40 -14.88 13.46
N HIS A 93 -16.15 -15.30 12.22
CA HIS A 93 -15.75 -16.67 11.87
C HIS A 93 -14.31 -17.01 12.26
N PHE A 94 -13.52 -16.01 12.63
CA PHE A 94 -12.10 -16.14 12.95
C PHE A 94 -11.80 -15.99 14.45
N GLU A 95 -12.84 -15.86 15.28
CA GLU A 95 -12.69 -15.82 16.72
C GLU A 95 -12.00 -17.10 17.23
N ASN A 96 -10.97 -16.91 18.07
CA ASN A 96 -10.13 -17.98 18.64
C ASN A 96 -9.27 -18.77 17.64
N LEU A 97 -9.15 -18.31 16.39
CA LEU A 97 -8.19 -18.88 15.44
C LEU A 97 -6.81 -18.26 15.62
N LYS A 98 -5.79 -19.11 15.49
CA LYS A 98 -4.42 -18.68 15.27
C LYS A 98 -4.10 -18.76 13.79
N PHE A 99 -3.46 -17.71 13.31
CA PHE A 99 -3.04 -17.52 11.94
C PHE A 99 -1.52 -17.53 11.83
N ARG A 100 -1.06 -17.92 10.64
CA ARG A 100 0.30 -17.72 10.20
C ARG A 100 0.32 -16.92 8.91
N LEU A 101 1.38 -16.14 8.76
CA LEU A 101 1.72 -15.43 7.54
C LEU A 101 2.96 -16.07 6.95
N ASP A 102 2.83 -16.61 5.75
CA ASP A 102 3.93 -17.20 4.99
C ASP A 102 4.35 -16.20 3.91
N ARG A 103 5.66 -15.95 3.78
CA ARG A 103 6.19 -15.14 2.68
C ARG A 103 5.85 -15.80 1.36
N ASN A 104 5.33 -15.01 0.43
CA ASN A 104 4.99 -15.48 -0.90
C ASN A 104 5.97 -14.93 -1.92
N ASP A 105 7.10 -15.63 -2.09
CA ASP A 105 8.05 -15.35 -3.18
C ASP A 105 7.60 -15.97 -4.51
N GLY A 106 6.53 -16.77 -4.49
CA GLY A 106 6.12 -17.67 -5.58
C GLY A 106 5.27 -17.03 -6.67
N LEU A 107 4.64 -15.87 -6.42
CA LEU A 107 4.03 -15.13 -7.52
C LEU A 107 5.13 -14.41 -8.31
N SER A 108 5.37 -14.92 -9.53
CA SER A 108 6.25 -14.24 -10.49
C SER A 108 5.91 -12.75 -10.52
N THR A 109 6.90 -11.88 -10.39
CA THR A 109 6.74 -10.44 -10.62
C THR A 109 5.93 -10.19 -11.91
N SER A 110 6.10 -11.05 -12.90
CA SER A 110 5.32 -11.09 -14.14
C SER A 110 3.80 -11.16 -13.93
N GLY A 111 3.28 -12.00 -13.03
CA GLY A 111 1.85 -12.09 -12.72
C GLY A 111 1.27 -10.76 -12.27
N TYR A 112 1.94 -10.07 -11.33
CA TYR A 112 1.53 -8.73 -10.89
C TYR A 112 1.64 -7.70 -12.00
N LEU A 113 2.70 -7.75 -12.81
CA LEU A 113 2.84 -6.86 -13.95
C LEU A 113 1.70 -7.07 -14.95
N TYR A 114 1.29 -8.31 -15.22
CA TYR A 114 0.17 -8.60 -16.11
C TYR A 114 -1.15 -8.12 -15.52
N THR A 115 -1.40 -8.31 -14.22
CA THR A 115 -2.60 -7.78 -13.56
C THR A 115 -2.63 -6.25 -13.59
N ASN A 116 -1.49 -5.59 -13.35
CA ASN A 116 -1.40 -4.13 -13.46
C ASN A 116 -1.65 -3.65 -14.89
N MET A 117 -1.14 -4.39 -15.89
CA MET A 117 -1.39 -4.12 -17.30
C MET A 117 -2.85 -4.36 -17.69
N SER A 118 -3.50 -5.42 -17.22
CA SER A 118 -4.90 -5.70 -17.51
C SER A 118 -5.78 -4.59 -16.93
N ARG A 119 -5.50 -4.15 -15.70
CA ARG A 119 -6.18 -3.00 -15.06
C ARG A 119 -5.95 -1.71 -15.82
N LEU A 120 -4.71 -1.45 -16.23
CA LEU A 120 -4.40 -0.31 -17.09
C LEU A 120 -5.19 -0.34 -18.40
N MET A 121 -5.71 -1.48 -18.87
CA MET A 121 -6.52 -1.60 -20.10
C MET A 121 -8.03 -1.53 -19.87
N GLU A 122 -8.50 -1.42 -18.63
CA GLU A 122 -9.93 -1.34 -18.32
C GLU A 122 -10.63 -0.14 -18.97
N SER A 123 -11.93 -0.28 -19.23
CA SER A 123 -12.77 0.72 -19.87
C SER A 123 -13.28 1.80 -18.90
N SER A 124 -12.45 2.23 -17.94
CA SER A 124 -12.77 3.32 -17.01
C SER A 124 -12.18 4.66 -17.47
N ALA A 125 -12.81 5.77 -17.08
CA ALA A 125 -12.34 7.12 -17.41
C ALA A 125 -10.95 7.41 -16.79
N LYS A 126 -10.72 6.93 -15.56
CA LYS A 126 -9.45 7.03 -14.84
C LYS A 126 -8.32 6.31 -15.57
N MET A 127 -8.53 5.04 -15.96
CA MET A 127 -7.51 4.27 -16.68
C MET A 127 -7.29 4.80 -18.09
N LYS A 128 -8.34 5.29 -18.77
CA LYS A 128 -8.18 6.01 -20.05
C LYS A 128 -7.25 7.21 -19.91
N ARG A 129 -7.43 8.05 -18.87
CA ARG A 129 -6.55 9.21 -18.62
C ARG A 129 -5.11 8.77 -18.36
N LEU A 130 -4.92 7.70 -17.58
CA LEU A 130 -3.59 7.14 -17.31
C LEU A 130 -2.91 6.63 -18.58
N ARG A 131 -3.66 5.94 -19.47
CA ARG A 131 -3.17 5.51 -20.79
C ARG A 131 -2.76 6.69 -21.68
N GLU A 132 -3.51 7.80 -21.66
CA GLU A 132 -3.13 9.02 -22.39
C GLU A 132 -1.80 9.61 -21.89
N LEU A 133 -1.64 9.72 -20.58
CA LEU A 133 -0.44 10.28 -19.96
C LEU A 133 0.79 9.38 -20.14
N VAL A 134 0.67 8.07 -19.89
CA VAL A 134 1.81 7.14 -19.85
C VAL A 134 2.13 6.54 -21.22
N ILE A 135 1.12 6.06 -21.95
CA ILE A 135 1.31 5.36 -23.23
C ILE A 135 1.39 6.37 -24.37
N LYS A 136 0.41 7.28 -24.47
CA LYS A 136 0.39 8.30 -25.53
C LYS A 136 1.29 9.49 -25.24
N LYS A 137 1.86 9.57 -24.03
CA LYS A 137 2.75 10.66 -23.59
C LYS A 137 2.12 12.04 -23.75
N SER A 138 0.81 12.15 -23.52
CA SER A 138 0.13 13.45 -23.55
C SER A 138 0.73 14.39 -22.50
N GLN A 139 0.87 15.66 -22.82
CA GLN A 139 1.45 16.64 -21.89
C GLN A 139 0.62 16.73 -20.59
N PRO A 140 1.26 16.69 -19.40
CA PRO A 140 0.57 16.91 -18.13
C PRO A 140 0.12 18.37 -17.97
N HIS A 141 -1.03 18.56 -17.34
CA HIS A 141 -1.64 19.86 -17.10
C HIS A 141 -1.19 20.46 -15.78
N PHE A 142 -0.99 21.77 -15.80
CA PHE A 142 -0.67 22.59 -14.63
C PHE A 142 -1.60 23.81 -14.59
N GLU A 143 -2.09 24.14 -13.41
CA GLU A 143 -2.72 25.42 -13.15
C GLU A 143 -1.70 26.55 -13.22
N LEU A 144 -2.11 27.68 -13.79
CA LEU A 144 -1.24 28.85 -13.93
C LEU A 144 -1.08 29.64 -12.62
N LYS A 145 -1.99 29.46 -11.66
CA LYS A 145 -2.03 30.24 -10.42
C LYS A 145 -2.48 29.37 -9.25
N LEU A 146 -1.83 29.58 -8.11
CA LEU A 146 -2.23 29.01 -6.83
C LEU A 146 -3.15 29.98 -6.08
N SER A 147 -4.08 29.44 -5.29
CA SER A 147 -4.93 30.28 -4.44
C SER A 147 -4.11 30.96 -3.32
N LYS A 148 -4.46 32.19 -2.96
CA LYS A 148 -3.76 32.94 -1.90
C LYS A 148 -3.78 32.18 -0.55
N SER A 149 -4.89 31.53 -0.24
CA SER A 149 -5.05 30.73 0.99
C SER A 149 -4.17 29.47 1.01
N LEU A 150 -3.85 28.88 -0.14
CA LEU A 150 -2.86 27.80 -0.23
C LEU A 150 -1.46 28.36 0.03
N VAL A 151 -1.09 29.46 -0.65
CA VAL A 151 0.24 30.08 -0.53
C VAL A 151 0.56 30.49 0.92
N GLU A 152 -0.42 31.03 1.65
CA GLU A 152 -0.25 31.40 3.05
C GLU A 152 0.00 30.17 3.96
N ARG A 153 -0.66 29.05 3.69
CA ARG A 153 -0.48 27.80 4.46
C ARG A 153 0.89 27.17 4.25
N VAL A 154 1.47 27.22 3.05
CA VAL A 154 2.81 26.66 2.77
C VAL A 154 3.96 27.61 3.08
N LYS A 155 3.71 28.90 3.30
CA LYS A 155 4.73 29.92 3.59
C LYS A 155 5.65 29.57 4.79
N PRO A 156 5.15 29.02 5.92
CA PRO A 156 6.00 28.59 7.03
C PRO A 156 6.96 27.46 6.62
N ILE A 157 6.48 26.48 5.85
CA ILE A 157 7.27 25.33 5.37
C ILE A 157 8.38 25.81 4.44
N PHE A 158 8.08 26.76 3.54
CA PHE A 158 9.06 27.28 2.59
C PHE A 158 10.27 27.91 3.27
N LYS A 159 10.14 28.48 4.48
CA LYS A 159 11.29 29.07 5.20
C LYS A 159 12.42 28.07 5.43
N LEU A 160 12.09 26.80 5.62
CA LEU A 160 13.05 25.72 5.92
C LEU A 160 13.69 25.11 4.67
N LEU A 161 13.19 25.44 3.48
CA LEU A 161 13.57 24.78 2.22
C LEU A 161 14.51 25.64 1.38
N ASN A 162 15.38 24.98 0.60
CA ASN A 162 16.20 25.65 -0.40
C ASN A 162 15.37 26.04 -1.64
N LYS A 163 15.96 26.86 -2.54
CA LYS A 163 15.24 27.35 -3.74
C LYS A 163 14.71 26.22 -4.64
N PRO A 164 15.51 25.18 -4.97
CA PRO A 164 15.02 24.03 -5.75
C PRO A 164 13.82 23.30 -5.10
N GLN A 165 13.89 23.01 -3.80
CA GLN A 165 12.81 22.32 -3.07
C GLN A 165 11.51 23.15 -3.07
N ARG A 166 11.59 24.48 -2.84
CA ARG A 166 10.42 25.36 -2.94
C ARG A 166 9.80 25.33 -4.33
N SER A 167 10.63 25.38 -5.38
CA SER A 167 10.16 25.32 -6.77
C SER A 167 9.50 23.98 -7.09
N ALA A 168 10.06 22.87 -6.60
CA ALA A 168 9.48 21.54 -6.78
C ALA A 168 8.08 21.46 -6.13
N ILE A 169 7.94 21.92 -4.88
CA ILE A 169 6.64 21.93 -4.19
C ILE A 169 5.62 22.81 -4.92
N LEU A 170 6.02 24.01 -5.36
CA LEU A 170 5.11 24.87 -6.13
C LEU A 170 4.62 24.18 -7.41
N LYS A 171 5.50 23.50 -8.15
CA LYS A 171 5.11 22.74 -9.35
C LYS A 171 4.15 21.60 -9.01
N VAL A 172 4.35 20.90 -7.90
CA VAL A 172 3.44 19.85 -7.43
C VAL A 172 2.06 20.43 -7.11
N LEU A 173 2.00 21.54 -6.37
CA LEU A 173 0.74 22.19 -6.03
C LEU A 173 -0.04 22.69 -7.26
N MET A 174 0.68 23.04 -8.33
CA MET A 174 0.09 23.49 -9.59
C MET A 174 -0.32 22.32 -10.50
N ALA A 175 0.15 21.09 -10.26
CA ALA A 175 -0.10 19.98 -11.17
C ALA A 175 -1.50 19.39 -11.04
N LYS A 176 -2.08 18.97 -12.16
CA LYS A 176 -3.35 18.21 -12.22
C LYS A 176 -3.17 16.76 -12.59
N ASP A 177 -2.02 16.41 -13.16
CA ASP A 177 -1.71 15.05 -13.59
C ASP A 177 -0.53 14.48 -12.80
N TYR A 178 0.71 14.85 -13.16
CA TYR A 178 1.90 14.38 -12.45
C TYR A 178 3.06 15.37 -12.53
N VAL A 179 4.02 15.23 -11.61
CA VAL A 179 5.30 15.97 -11.61
C VAL A 179 6.43 14.98 -11.42
N LEU A 180 7.49 15.15 -12.19
CA LEU A 180 8.73 14.40 -12.00
C LEU A 180 9.73 15.28 -11.24
N ILE A 181 10.06 14.87 -10.02
CA ILE A 181 11.06 15.54 -9.19
C ILE A 181 12.35 14.73 -9.29
N LYS A 182 13.41 15.35 -9.81
CA LYS A 182 14.74 14.75 -9.87
C LYS A 182 15.51 15.12 -8.60
N GLY A 183 15.60 14.19 -7.66
CA GLY A 183 16.47 14.29 -6.49
C GLY A 183 17.85 13.70 -6.79
N TYR A 184 18.91 14.39 -6.37
CA TYR A 184 20.27 13.84 -6.39
C TYR A 184 20.62 13.31 -4.99
N PRO A 185 21.58 12.39 -4.84
CA PRO A 185 22.00 11.92 -3.52
C PRO A 185 22.36 13.11 -2.60
N GLY A 186 21.68 13.23 -1.47
CA GLY A 186 21.88 14.31 -0.49
C GLY A 186 21.06 15.61 -0.71
N SER A 187 20.11 15.63 -1.66
CA SER A 187 19.22 16.79 -1.94
C SER A 187 17.84 16.72 -1.29
#